data_AF-A0A9D4ICI2-F1
#
_entry.id   AF-A0A9D4ICI2-F1
#
_cell.length_a   1.000
_cell.length_b   1.000
_cell.length_c   1.000
_cell.angle_alpha   90.00
_cell.angle_beta   90.00
_cell.angle_gamma   90.00
#
_symmetry.space_group_name_H-M   'P 1'
#
loop_
_entity.id
_entity.type
_entity.pdbx_description
1 polymer ?
#
loop_
_entity_poly.entity_id
_entity_poly.type
_entity_poly.pdbx_seq_one_letter_code
_entity_poly.pdbx_strand_id
1 'polypeptide(L)'
;MKFADTDSTMKGFIIKPISMKLGSQTFKELLYVVPISNGMLARPTVARVITIQRPVIPPYTAIRLKCALSSKLETDYYFQPNEDVKLVAPRVIRKKGEDPIVCLVNLTGNYQTLKQSKLIGHAFACTTMDDSGEYGGSQEDDMAQDNSGMFSHSKEYSAVTEKNTSSLFSHPSKTVLQTLQQF
;
A
#
# COMPACT_ATOMS: atom_id res chain seq x y z
N MET A 1 13.20 -26.76 -9.50
CA MET A 1 11.78 -26.48 -9.84
C MET A 1 11.78 -25.74 -11.16
N LYS A 2 11.19 -26.32 -12.21
CA LYS A 2 11.06 -25.69 -13.53
C LYS A 2 9.68 -25.05 -13.62
N PHE A 3 9.61 -23.74 -13.69
CA PHE A 3 8.40 -23.02 -14.08
C PHE A 3 8.78 -21.95 -15.07
N ALA A 4 8.41 -22.16 -16.33
CA ALA A 4 8.03 -21.16 -17.33
C ALA A 4 7.85 -21.90 -18.67
N ASP A 5 6.60 -22.22 -19.00
CA ASP A 5 6.21 -22.51 -20.37
C ASP A 5 6.30 -21.18 -21.15
N THR A 6 7.27 -21.07 -22.05
CA THR A 6 7.61 -19.85 -22.82
C THR A 6 6.72 -19.69 -24.06
N ASP A 7 5.47 -20.14 -24.01
CA ASP A 7 4.50 -20.01 -25.11
C ASP A 7 3.22 -19.33 -24.58
N SER A 8 3.33 -18.02 -24.30
CA SER A 8 2.22 -17.20 -23.78
C SER A 8 1.29 -16.66 -24.88
N THR A 9 1.29 -17.22 -26.09
CA THR A 9 0.25 -16.90 -27.07
C THR A 9 -1.07 -17.54 -26.65
N MET A 10 -1.89 -16.79 -25.90
CA MET A 10 -3.24 -17.23 -25.58
C MET A 10 -4.07 -17.33 -26.86
N LYS A 11 -4.34 -18.55 -27.31
CA LYS A 11 -5.25 -18.81 -28.44
C LYS A 11 -6.68 -18.48 -28.02
N GLY A 12 -7.17 -17.31 -28.42
CA GLY A 12 -8.59 -17.00 -28.31
C GLY A 12 -9.39 -17.71 -29.39
N PHE A 13 -10.71 -17.80 -29.17
CA PHE A 13 -11.65 -18.32 -30.15
C PHE A 13 -12.82 -17.36 -30.30
N ILE A 14 -13.30 -17.22 -31.54
CA ILE A 14 -14.46 -16.41 -31.87
C ILE A 14 -15.70 -17.25 -31.57
N ILE A 15 -16.55 -16.77 -30.68
CA ILE A 15 -17.83 -17.42 -30.37
C ILE A 15 -18.87 -16.97 -31.41
N LYS A 16 -19.85 -17.84 -31.71
CA LYS A 16 -20.99 -17.50 -32.56
C LYS A 16 -21.63 -16.18 -32.10
N PRO A 17 -22.16 -15.36 -33.03
CA PRO A 17 -22.77 -14.08 -32.68
C PRO A 17 -23.79 -14.24 -31.56
N ILE A 18 -23.57 -13.55 -30.45
CA ILE A 18 -24.55 -13.53 -29.37
C ILE A 18 -25.49 -12.33 -29.60
N SER A 19 -26.77 -12.52 -29.26
CA SER A 19 -27.74 -11.44 -29.31
C SER A 19 -27.75 -10.71 -27.97
N MET A 20 -27.24 -9.48 -27.94
CA MET A 20 -27.30 -8.61 -26.77
C MET A 20 -28.42 -7.60 -26.91
N LYS A 21 -29.23 -7.45 -25.86
CA LYS A 21 -30.33 -6.48 -25.81
C LYS A 21 -29.91 -5.27 -24.98
N LEU A 22 -29.93 -4.09 -25.59
CA LEU A 22 -29.69 -2.81 -24.92
C LEU A 22 -30.95 -1.94 -25.08
N GLY A 23 -31.73 -1.83 -24.00
CA GLY A 23 -33.04 -1.19 -24.05
C GLY A 23 -34.03 -1.95 -24.95
N SER A 24 -34.58 -1.28 -25.96
CA SER A 24 -35.50 -1.86 -26.95
C SER A 24 -34.78 -2.44 -28.18
N GLN A 25 -33.47 -2.20 -28.32
CA GLN A 25 -32.69 -2.63 -29.50
C GLN A 25 -31.95 -3.94 -29.22
N THR A 26 -31.77 -4.75 -30.27
CA THR A 26 -31.05 -6.02 -30.21
C THR A 26 -29.89 -6.00 -31.19
N PHE A 27 -28.69 -6.28 -30.68
CA PHE A 27 -27.44 -6.28 -31.43
C PHE A 27 -26.94 -7.72 -31.55
N LYS A 28 -26.40 -8.07 -32.73
CA LYS A 28 -25.70 -9.34 -32.94
C LYS A 28 -24.23 -9.04 -33.10
N GLU A 29 -23.44 -9.39 -32.10
CA GLU A 29 -22.02 -9.07 -32.07
C GLU A 29 -21.19 -10.35 -31.89
N LEU A 30 -20.05 -10.38 -32.60
CA LEU A 30 -19.07 -11.44 -32.47
C LEU A 30 -18.24 -11.16 -31.22
N LEU A 31 -18.24 -12.09 -30.27
CA LEU A 31 -17.36 -12.01 -29.11
C LEU A 31 -16.09 -12.81 -29.35
N TYR A 32 -14.97 -12.13 -29.16
CA TYR A 32 -13.68 -12.77 -29.00
C TYR A 32 -13.48 -13.14 -27.54
N VAL A 33 -13.32 -14.43 -27.25
CA VAL A 33 -13.10 -14.91 -25.89
C VAL A 33 -11.75 -15.59 -25.81
N VAL A 34 -10.99 -15.24 -24.78
CA VAL A 34 -9.74 -15.88 -24.45
C VAL A 34 -9.96 -16.75 -23.22
N PRO A 35 -9.63 -18.05 -23.25
CA PRO A 35 -9.77 -18.91 -22.08
C PRO A 35 -8.85 -18.41 -20.98
N ILE A 36 -9.45 -18.05 -19.84
CA ILE A 36 -8.71 -17.69 -18.64
C ILE A 36 -8.20 -18.99 -18.03
N SER A 37 -6.89 -19.18 -17.95
CA SER A 37 -6.32 -20.36 -17.30
C SER A 37 -6.64 -20.36 -15.80
N ASN A 38 -6.79 -21.53 -15.18
CA ASN A 38 -7.13 -21.62 -13.74
C ASN A 38 -6.10 -20.90 -12.84
N GLY A 39 -4.85 -20.75 -13.30
CA GLY A 39 -3.83 -19.95 -12.61
C GLY A 39 -4.09 -18.43 -12.66
N MET A 40 -4.79 -17.93 -13.69
CA MET A 40 -5.22 -16.54 -13.79
C MET A 40 -6.49 -16.23 -12.98
N LEU A 41 -7.18 -17.26 -12.47
CA LEU A 41 -8.32 -17.13 -11.55
C LEU A 41 -7.90 -17.22 -10.08
N ALA A 42 -6.60 -17.21 -9.78
CA ALA A 42 -6.13 -17.15 -8.40
C ALA A 42 -6.77 -15.92 -7.72
N ARG A 43 -7.59 -16.18 -6.69
CA ARG A 43 -8.17 -15.07 -5.90
C ARG A 43 -7.01 -14.23 -5.41
N PRO A 44 -7.03 -12.90 -5.63
CA PRO A 44 -5.96 -12.05 -5.11
C PRO A 44 -5.82 -12.33 -3.63
N THR A 45 -4.60 -12.61 -3.18
CA THR A 45 -4.36 -12.83 -1.76
C THR A 45 -4.55 -11.49 -1.06
N VAL A 46 -5.62 -11.39 -0.27
CA VAL A 46 -5.98 -10.17 0.46
C VAL A 46 -5.74 -10.39 1.95
N ALA A 47 -4.93 -9.52 2.56
CA ALA A 47 -4.80 -9.43 4.01
C ALA A 47 -5.54 -8.20 4.53
N ARG A 48 -6.06 -8.26 5.75
CA ARG A 48 -6.70 -7.13 6.42
C ARG A 48 -5.64 -6.31 7.15
N VAL A 49 -5.71 -4.98 7.04
CA VAL A 49 -4.85 -4.06 7.80
C VAL A 49 -5.61 -3.55 9.01
N ILE A 50 -5.16 -3.92 10.20
CA ILE A 50 -5.83 -3.62 11.47
C ILE A 50 -4.97 -2.76 12.39
N THR A 51 -5.60 -1.94 13.21
CA THR A 51 -4.90 -1.14 14.24
C THR A 51 -4.37 -2.03 15.37
N ILE A 52 -3.13 -1.78 15.80
CA ILE A 52 -2.53 -2.50 16.94
C ILE A 52 -2.91 -1.84 18.28
N GLN A 53 -3.10 -0.52 18.25
CA GLN A 53 -3.39 0.30 19.43
C GLN A 53 -4.62 1.18 19.21
N ARG A 54 -5.02 1.91 20.26
CA ARG A 54 -6.17 2.83 20.25
C ARG A 54 -5.70 4.29 20.13
N PRO A 55 -5.34 4.80 18.93
CA PRO A 55 -4.89 6.17 18.79
C PRO A 55 -6.06 7.16 18.86
N VAL A 56 -5.76 8.34 19.40
CA VAL A 56 -6.61 9.54 19.29
C VAL A 56 -5.97 10.45 18.25
N ILE A 57 -6.74 10.85 17.25
CA ILE A 57 -6.30 11.66 16.11
C ILE A 57 -6.97 13.03 16.22
N PRO A 58 -6.20 14.10 16.49
CA PRO A 58 -6.76 15.45 16.59
C PRO A 58 -7.42 15.94 15.29
N PRO A 59 -8.30 16.94 15.35
CA PRO A 59 -8.88 17.60 14.18
C PRO A 59 -7.81 18.12 13.21
N TYR A 60 -8.02 17.97 11.90
CA TYR A 60 -7.15 18.52 10.83
C TYR A 60 -5.67 18.11 10.92
N THR A 61 -5.38 16.95 11.51
CA THR A 61 -4.00 16.43 11.65
C THR A 61 -3.80 15.13 10.89
N ALA A 62 -2.54 14.83 10.62
CA ALA A 62 -2.10 13.54 10.10
C ALA A 62 -1.27 12.80 11.16
N ILE A 63 -1.45 11.49 11.28
CA ILE A 63 -0.63 10.64 12.14
C ILE A 63 -0.10 9.44 11.37
N ARG A 64 1.09 8.96 11.76
CA ARG A 64 1.62 7.67 11.29
C ARG A 64 1.29 6.60 12.31
N LEU A 65 0.50 5.62 11.89
CA LEU A 65 0.05 4.53 12.74
C LEU A 65 0.70 3.21 12.34
N LYS A 66 1.31 2.53 13.31
CA LYS A 66 1.72 1.13 13.14
C LYS A 66 0.48 0.23 13.17
N CYS A 67 0.34 -0.58 12.13
CA CYS A 67 -0.75 -1.51 11.93
C CYS A 67 -0.20 -2.95 11.83
N ALA A 68 -1.10 -3.92 11.90
CA ALA A 68 -0.78 -5.33 11.67
C ALA A 68 -1.55 -5.85 10.45
N LEU A 69 -0.97 -6.84 9.77
CA LEU A 69 -1.67 -7.65 8.77
C LEU A 69 -2.35 -8.83 9.45
N SER A 70 -3.58 -9.17 9.05
CA SER A 70 -4.26 -10.37 9.53
C SER A 70 -3.57 -11.68 9.11
N SER A 71 -2.84 -11.63 8.01
CA SER A 71 -2.08 -12.74 7.43
C SER A 71 -0.80 -12.19 6.81
N LYS A 72 0.28 -12.96 6.85
CA LYS A 72 1.53 -12.58 6.18
C LYS A 72 1.35 -12.69 4.67
N LEU A 73 1.84 -11.70 3.93
CA LEU A 73 1.91 -11.72 2.48
C LEU A 73 3.33 -12.09 2.04
N GLU A 74 3.44 -12.98 1.05
CA GLU A 74 4.72 -13.50 0.56
C GLU A 74 5.35 -12.64 -0.54
N THR A 75 4.66 -11.59 -0.96
CA THR A 75 5.09 -10.64 -1.99
C THR A 75 4.96 -9.22 -1.46
N ASP A 76 5.44 -8.25 -2.25
CA ASP A 76 5.08 -6.85 -2.07
C ASP A 76 3.56 -6.69 -2.14
N TYR A 77 3.04 -5.62 -1.54
CA TYR A 77 1.61 -5.41 -1.46
C TYR A 77 1.24 -3.94 -1.60
N TYR A 78 0.07 -3.67 -2.17
CA TYR A 78 -0.52 -2.35 -2.17
C TYR A 78 -1.60 -2.27 -1.08
N PHE A 79 -1.61 -1.15 -0.37
CA PHE A 79 -2.60 -0.83 0.64
C PHE A 79 -3.76 -0.04 0.03
N GLN A 80 -4.98 -0.51 0.26
CA GLN A 80 -6.23 0.14 -0.07
C GLN A 80 -6.96 0.53 1.24
N PRO A 81 -7.15 1.84 1.49
CA PRO A 81 -7.93 2.32 2.63
C PRO A 81 -9.38 1.83 2.58
N ASN A 82 -9.98 1.62 3.76
CA ASN A 82 -11.42 1.41 3.86
C ASN A 82 -12.17 2.74 3.80
N GLU A 83 -13.27 2.79 3.06
CA GLU A 83 -14.09 4.00 2.86
C GLU A 83 -14.97 4.32 4.07
N ASP A 84 -15.24 3.34 4.94
CA ASP A 84 -16.11 3.51 6.12
C ASP A 84 -15.50 4.37 7.24
N VAL A 85 -14.22 4.76 7.10
CA VAL A 85 -13.50 5.48 8.15
C VAL A 85 -13.59 6.97 7.86
N LYS A 86 -13.92 7.78 8.87
CA LYS A 86 -13.91 9.27 8.79
C LYS A 86 -12.50 9.87 8.62
N LEU A 87 -11.53 9.04 8.24
CA LEU A 87 -10.13 9.36 8.09
C LEU A 87 -9.73 8.98 6.67
N VAL A 88 -8.91 9.82 6.05
CA VAL A 88 -8.34 9.53 4.73
C VAL A 88 -6.97 8.90 4.92
N ALA A 89 -6.61 7.97 4.04
CA ALA A 89 -5.27 7.42 3.96
C ALA A 89 -4.84 7.33 2.50
N PRO A 90 -3.56 7.58 2.16
CA PRO A 90 -3.06 7.37 0.82
C PRO A 90 -2.96 5.87 0.50
N ARG A 91 -3.11 5.52 -0.77
CA ARG A 91 -2.72 4.20 -1.28
C ARG A 91 -1.21 4.14 -1.38
N VAL A 92 -0.60 3.11 -0.82
CA VAL A 92 0.86 2.97 -0.77
C VAL A 92 1.26 1.54 -1.09
N ILE A 93 2.39 1.38 -1.78
CA ILE A 93 3.03 0.08 -2.00
C ILE A 93 4.02 -0.15 -0.87
N ARG A 94 4.08 -1.38 -0.37
CA ARG A 94 4.94 -1.82 0.72
C ARG A 94 5.67 -3.09 0.33
N LYS A 95 6.89 -3.23 0.87
CA LYS A 95 7.70 -4.41 0.63
C LYS A 95 7.21 -5.60 1.45
N LYS A 96 7.42 -6.79 0.92
CA LYS A 96 7.22 -8.06 1.62
C LYS A 96 7.87 -8.04 3.01
N GLY A 97 7.15 -8.55 4.00
CA GLY A 97 7.68 -8.78 5.36
C GLY A 97 7.75 -7.53 6.26
N GLU A 98 7.44 -6.33 5.74
CA GLU A 98 7.35 -5.12 6.54
C GLU A 98 5.97 -4.97 7.19
N ASP A 99 5.96 -4.59 8.47
CA ASP A 99 4.73 -4.19 9.16
C ASP A 99 4.15 -2.91 8.54
N PRO A 100 2.84 -2.87 8.25
CA PRO A 100 2.24 -1.71 7.58
C PRO A 100 2.25 -0.49 8.50
N ILE A 101 2.89 0.58 8.04
CA ILE A 101 2.74 1.92 8.64
C ILE A 101 1.80 2.72 7.75
N VAL A 102 0.64 3.10 8.30
CA VAL A 102 -0.40 3.84 7.56
C VAL A 102 -0.42 5.29 8.02
N CYS A 103 -0.43 6.24 7.07
CA CYS A 103 -0.66 7.64 7.36
C CYS A 103 -2.18 7.89 7.36
N LEU A 104 -2.73 8.32 8.49
CA LEU A 104 -4.16 8.63 8.64
C LEU A 104 -4.34 10.13 8.81
N VAL A 105 -5.21 10.72 8.01
CA VAL A 105 -5.52 12.15 8.00
C VAL A 105 -6.94 12.36 8.49
N ASN A 106 -7.10 13.08 9.59
CA ASN A 106 -8.40 13.49 10.09
C ASN A 106 -8.77 14.84 9.46
N LEU A 107 -9.71 14.82 8.52
CA LEU A 107 -10.21 16.04 7.87
C LEU A 107 -11.40 16.67 8.61
N THR A 108 -11.80 16.11 9.75
CA THR A 108 -12.95 16.59 10.53
C THR A 108 -12.52 17.57 11.62
N GLY A 109 -13.46 18.43 12.05
CA GLY A 109 -13.26 19.34 13.19
C GLY A 109 -13.32 18.67 14.58
N ASN A 110 -13.44 17.34 14.62
CA ASN A 110 -13.60 16.57 15.87
C ASN A 110 -12.44 15.60 16.06
N TYR A 111 -12.13 15.28 17.32
CA TYR A 111 -11.20 14.19 17.64
C TYR A 111 -11.76 12.86 17.15
N GLN A 112 -10.93 12.08 16.47
CA GLN A 112 -11.27 10.72 16.03
C GLN A 112 -10.50 9.72 16.88
N THR A 113 -11.20 8.80 17.54
CA THR A 113 -10.57 7.72 18.30
C THR A 113 -10.79 6.40 17.58
N LEU A 114 -9.71 5.73 17.18
CA LEU A 114 -9.80 4.41 16.58
C LEU A 114 -9.78 3.34 17.66
N LYS A 115 -10.67 2.34 17.55
CA LYS A 115 -10.61 1.15 18.41
C LYS A 115 -9.38 0.31 18.05
N GLN A 116 -8.86 -0.44 19.02
CA GLN A 116 -7.88 -1.49 18.75
C GLN A 116 -8.49 -2.56 17.85
N SER A 117 -7.68 -3.18 16.98
CA SER A 117 -8.08 -4.19 15.99
C SER A 117 -9.16 -3.71 15.00
N LYS A 118 -9.34 -2.40 14.86
CA LYS A 118 -10.24 -1.82 13.87
C LYS A 118 -9.64 -2.04 12.48
N LEU A 119 -10.46 -2.51 11.54
CA LEU A 119 -10.10 -2.59 10.13
C LEU A 119 -9.94 -1.19 9.54
N ILE A 120 -8.74 -0.89 9.03
CA ILE A 120 -8.39 0.39 8.40
C ILE A 120 -8.33 0.26 6.88
N GLY A 121 -8.13 -0.95 6.37
CA GLY A 121 -8.12 -1.21 4.93
C GLY A 121 -7.70 -2.63 4.60
N HIS A 122 -7.40 -2.85 3.34
CA HIS A 122 -7.00 -4.14 2.78
C HIS A 122 -5.62 -4.01 2.14
N ALA A 123 -4.80 -5.03 2.31
CA ALA A 123 -3.52 -5.18 1.64
C ALA A 123 -3.68 -6.26 0.58
N PHE A 124 -3.35 -5.92 -0.66
CA PHE A 124 -3.46 -6.80 -1.80
C PHE A 124 -2.06 -7.13 -2.30
N ALA A 125 -1.77 -8.42 -2.45
CA ALA A 125 -0.51 -8.87 -3.01
C ALA A 125 -0.29 -8.28 -4.41
N CYS A 126 0.87 -7.65 -4.61
CA CYS A 126 1.37 -7.25 -5.91
C CYS A 126 2.24 -8.38 -6.46
N THR A 127 1.89 -8.88 -7.64
CA THR A 127 2.85 -9.59 -8.48
C THR A 127 3.67 -8.49 -9.14
N THR A 128 4.87 -8.21 -8.63
CA THR A 128 5.83 -7.44 -9.40
C THR A 128 6.03 -8.21 -10.70
N MET A 129 5.55 -7.66 -11.83
CA MET A 129 6.06 -8.12 -13.11
C MET A 129 7.55 -7.85 -13.04
N ASP A 130 8.35 -8.88 -13.18
CA ASP A 130 9.80 -8.76 -13.09
C ASP A 130 10.23 -7.57 -13.96
N ASP A 131 10.71 -6.51 -13.30
CA ASP A 131 11.50 -5.46 -13.92
C ASP A 131 12.80 -6.14 -14.40
N SER A 132 12.67 -6.99 -15.40
CA SER A 132 13.74 -7.32 -16.32
C SER A 132 14.02 -6.00 -17.03
N GLY A 133 14.78 -5.15 -16.34
CA GLY A 133 15.29 -3.89 -16.81
C GLY A 133 16.30 -4.09 -17.92
N GLU A 134 15.94 -4.84 -18.97
CA GLU A 134 16.44 -4.61 -20.31
C GLU A 134 15.83 -3.29 -20.80
N TYR A 135 16.18 -2.21 -20.11
CA TYR A 135 16.33 -0.93 -20.77
C TYR A 135 17.48 -1.17 -21.74
N GLY A 136 17.13 -1.52 -22.98
CA GLY A 136 18.08 -1.54 -24.09
C GLY A 136 18.61 -0.14 -24.24
N GLY A 137 19.62 0.21 -23.45
CA GLY A 137 20.44 1.37 -23.66
C GLY A 137 21.05 1.19 -25.02
N SER A 138 20.45 1.82 -26.03
CA SER A 138 21.16 2.19 -27.23
C SER A 138 22.35 3.00 -26.76
N GLN A 139 23.51 2.36 -26.84
CA GLN A 139 24.83 2.90 -26.65
C GLN A 139 24.92 4.21 -27.45
N GLU A 140 24.73 5.35 -26.80
CA GLU A 140 25.06 6.65 -27.38
C GLU A 140 26.59 6.78 -27.26
N ASP A 141 27.26 6.39 -28.34
CA ASP A 141 28.68 6.62 -28.53
C ASP A 141 28.97 8.13 -28.48
N ASP A 142 29.83 8.50 -27.52
CA ASP A 142 30.85 9.54 -27.59
C ASP A 142 30.53 10.84 -28.38
N MET A 143 30.05 11.86 -27.68
CA MET A 143 30.48 13.24 -27.96
C MET A 143 30.89 13.95 -26.67
N ALA A 144 32.20 13.98 -26.44
CA ALA A 144 32.83 14.89 -25.50
C ALA A 144 32.56 16.34 -25.92
N GLN A 145 31.74 17.06 -25.16
CA GLN A 145 31.77 18.52 -25.14
C GLN A 145 32.23 19.00 -23.77
N ASP A 146 33.48 19.48 -23.81
CA ASP A 146 34.15 20.26 -22.79
C ASP A 146 33.29 21.49 -22.44
N ASN A 147 32.76 21.53 -21.22
CA ASN A 147 32.03 22.67 -20.69
C ASN A 147 32.63 23.04 -19.32
N SER A 148 33.79 23.68 -19.39
CA SER A 148 34.40 24.45 -18.31
C SER A 148 33.55 25.69 -18.01
N GLY A 149 32.39 25.48 -17.38
CA GLY A 149 31.41 26.49 -17.02
C GLY A 149 31.31 26.68 -15.51
N MET A 150 32.30 27.36 -14.96
CA MET A 150 32.41 27.96 -13.63
C MET A 150 31.08 28.56 -13.10
N PHE A 151 30.46 27.95 -12.07
CA PHE A 151 29.54 28.65 -11.17
C PHE A 151 29.60 28.06 -9.75
N SER A 152 30.44 28.68 -8.93
CA SER A 152 30.48 28.50 -7.48
C SER A 152 29.39 29.35 -6.81
N HIS A 153 28.31 28.72 -6.37
CA HIS A 153 27.46 29.29 -5.33
C HIS A 153 27.21 28.25 -4.23
N SER A 154 28.19 28.19 -3.31
CA SER A 154 28.03 27.69 -1.96
C SER A 154 26.99 28.54 -1.23
N LYS A 155 25.78 28.02 -1.04
CA LYS A 155 24.88 28.48 0.03
C LYS A 155 25.03 27.52 1.20
N GLU A 156 25.67 28.02 2.25
CA GLU A 156 25.66 27.45 3.59
C GLU A 156 24.22 27.30 4.06
N TYR A 157 23.76 26.07 4.24
CA TYR A 157 22.56 25.79 5.02
C TYR A 157 22.99 25.53 6.45
N SER A 158 22.80 26.55 7.29
CA SER A 158 23.01 26.49 8.73
C SER A 158 22.13 25.40 9.34
N ALA A 159 22.76 24.45 10.02
CA ALA A 159 22.09 23.42 10.81
C ALA A 159 21.22 24.08 11.89
N VAL A 160 19.90 23.92 11.78
CA VAL A 160 18.97 24.22 12.86
C VAL A 160 19.02 23.04 13.83
N THR A 161 19.78 23.23 14.91
CA THR A 161 19.82 22.32 16.05
C THR A 161 18.46 22.33 16.75
N GLU A 162 17.64 21.31 16.51
CA GLU A 162 16.41 21.10 17.27
C GLU A 162 16.76 20.84 18.74
N LYS A 163 16.42 21.82 19.58
CA LYS A 163 16.52 21.72 21.03
C LYS A 163 15.51 20.67 21.50
N ASN A 164 16.05 19.54 21.90
CA ASN A 164 15.37 18.45 22.56
C ASN A 164 14.82 18.94 23.92
N THR A 165 13.57 19.43 23.95
CA THR A 165 12.88 19.80 25.19
C THR A 165 12.24 18.55 25.79
N SER A 166 13.05 17.78 26.52
CA SER A 166 12.56 16.78 27.46
C SER A 166 12.02 17.48 28.71
N SER A 167 10.76 17.91 28.67
CA SER A 167 10.04 18.35 29.87
C SER A 167 9.38 17.15 30.53
N LEU A 168 10.02 16.66 31.59
CA LEU A 168 9.43 16.40 32.90
C LEU A 168 7.90 16.17 32.92
N PHE A 169 7.49 14.91 32.96
CA PHE A 169 6.26 14.55 33.68
C PHE A 169 6.62 13.56 34.80
N SER A 170 6.49 14.09 36.01
CA SER A 170 6.57 13.37 37.28
C SER A 170 5.40 12.40 37.44
N HIS A 171 5.71 11.26 38.06
CA HIS A 171 4.85 10.31 38.79
C HIS A 171 3.66 10.98 39.54
N PRO A 172 2.56 10.26 39.89
CA PRO A 172 2.56 8.95 40.58
C PRO A 172 1.40 8.03 40.12
N SER A 173 1.09 6.83 40.62
CA SER A 173 1.21 6.20 41.93
C SER A 173 1.15 4.68 41.77
N LYS A 174 1.78 3.99 42.72
CA LYS A 174 1.64 2.55 42.98
C LYS A 174 0.18 2.23 43.32
N THR A 175 -0.42 1.25 42.66
CA THR A 175 -1.60 0.55 43.20
C THR A 175 -1.28 -0.92 43.38
N VAL A 176 -1.14 -1.23 44.66
CA VAL A 176 -1.17 -2.51 45.37
C VAL A 176 -2.10 -3.54 44.70
N LEU A 177 -1.56 -4.69 44.33
CA LEU A 177 -2.32 -5.94 44.21
C LEU A 177 -1.98 -6.78 45.44
N GLN A 178 -2.87 -6.72 46.43
CA GLN A 178 -2.87 -7.59 47.60
C GLN A 178 -3.75 -8.81 47.30
N THR A 179 -3.12 -9.98 47.39
CA THR A 179 -3.57 -11.21 48.03
C THR A 179 -5.08 -11.51 48.08
N LEU A 180 -5.48 -12.61 47.44
CA LEU A 180 -6.54 -13.48 47.96
C LEU A 180 -6.16 -14.93 47.67
N GLN A 181 -5.39 -15.49 48.60
CA GLN A 181 -5.32 -16.92 48.87
C GLN A 181 -6.31 -17.21 50.02
N GLN A 182 -6.94 -18.39 49.95
CA GLN A 182 -7.74 -19.06 51.00
C GLN A 182 -9.19 -18.56 51.16
N PHE A 183 -10.14 -19.26 50.53
CA PHE A 183 -10.92 -20.34 51.14
C PHE A 183 -11.31 -21.35 50.05
#